data_AF-A0A1V6GAZ4-F1
#
_entry.id   AF-A0A1V6GAZ4-F1
#
_cell.length_a   1.000
_cell.length_b   1.000
_cell.length_c   1.000
_cell.angle_alpha   90.00
_cell.angle_beta   90.00
_cell.angle_gamma   90.00
#
_symmetry.space_group_name_H-M   'P 1'
#
loop_
_entity.id
_entity.type
_entity.pdbx_description
1 polymer ?
#
loop_
_entity_poly.entity_id
_entity_poly.type
_entity_poly.pdbx_seq_one_letter_code
_entity_poly.pdbx_strand_id
1 'polypeptide(L)'
;MLPRRRGPEAWRRRDVCGREGGMEAAAPAYRPRRASWSLLRALVSDWGEAVERVWKERFKGNYGPWRPHWRRVLAGFLACGDLARGFARVGCPDCRLEHLVPFPCQRKLCPSCEARRRAEWSAHVLEEVLPDLA
;
A
#
# COMPACT_ATOMS: atom_id res chain seq x y z
N MET A 1 0.71 18.50 -16.27
CA MET A 1 -0.56 17.85 -15.89
C MET A 1 -0.35 16.35 -15.90
N LEU A 2 -0.02 15.74 -14.76
CA LEU A 2 0.14 14.28 -14.67
C LEU A 2 -1.27 13.66 -14.61
N PRO A 3 -1.54 12.60 -15.39
CA PRO A 3 -2.87 12.00 -15.42
C PRO A 3 -3.24 11.55 -14.01
N ARG A 4 -4.44 11.96 -13.57
CA ARG A 4 -5.09 11.43 -12.37
C ARG A 4 -5.10 9.92 -12.52
N ARG A 5 -4.23 9.22 -11.79
CA ARG A 5 -4.29 7.76 -11.71
C ARG A 5 -5.68 7.45 -11.16
N ARG A 6 -6.61 7.00 -12.02
CA ARG A 6 -7.86 6.40 -11.57
C ARG A 6 -7.44 5.30 -10.61
N GLY A 7 -7.81 5.45 -9.34
CA GLY A 7 -7.74 4.32 -8.42
C GLY A 7 -8.57 3.18 -8.99
N PRO A 8 -8.27 1.92 -8.64
CA PRO A 8 -9.10 0.79 -9.06
C PRO A 8 -10.55 1.10 -8.73
N GLU A 9 -11.46 0.74 -9.64
CA GLU A 9 -12.91 0.96 -9.57
C GLU A 9 -13.60 0.27 -8.37
N ALA A 10 -12.80 -0.31 -7.48
CA ALA A 10 -13.16 -0.97 -6.24
C ALA A 10 -13.65 -0.03 -5.12
N TRP A 11 -13.65 1.30 -5.29
CA TRP A 11 -14.29 2.21 -4.35
C TRP A 11 -15.80 2.31 -4.62
N ARG A 12 -16.49 1.16 -4.66
CA ARG A 12 -17.95 1.12 -4.80
C ARG A 12 -18.60 1.75 -3.56
N ARG A 13 -19.71 2.45 -3.77
CA ARG A 13 -20.50 3.27 -2.83
C ARG A 13 -20.75 2.70 -1.42
N ARG A 14 -20.56 1.40 -1.19
CA ARG A 14 -20.92 0.69 0.05
C ARG A 14 -19.84 0.68 1.13
N ASP A 15 -18.58 0.99 0.81
CA ASP A 15 -17.47 0.84 1.77
C ASP A 15 -17.24 2.06 2.68
N VAL A 16 -18.01 3.14 2.46
CA VAL A 16 -17.80 4.47 3.09
C VAL A 16 -19.03 4.93 3.90
N CYS A 17 -20.18 4.27 3.75
CA CYS A 17 -21.44 4.69 4.37
C CYS A 17 -21.73 3.92 5.67
N GLY A 18 -21.70 4.61 6.81
CA GLY A 18 -22.10 4.09 8.13
C GLY A 18 -23.50 4.48 8.59
N ARG A 19 -24.48 4.64 7.70
CA ARG A 19 -25.90 4.84 8.10
C ARG A 19 -26.58 3.49 8.26
N GLU A 20 -26.79 3.07 9.49
CA GLU A 20 -27.61 1.92 9.83
C GLU A 20 -29.10 2.25 9.75
N GLY A 21 -29.83 1.36 9.09
CA GLY A 21 -31.28 1.24 9.12
C GLY A 21 -31.62 -0.18 8.72
N GLY A 22 -31.49 -1.12 9.66
CA GLY A 22 -31.78 -2.56 9.47
C GLY A 22 -30.55 -3.45 9.67
N MET A 23 -30.69 -4.44 10.56
CA MET A 23 -29.66 -5.36 11.06
C MET A 23 -29.10 -6.29 9.97
N GLU A 24 -28.07 -5.87 9.23
CA GLU A 24 -27.09 -6.79 8.62
C GLU A 24 -25.75 -6.10 8.26
N ALA A 25 -24.71 -6.46 9.02
CA ALA A 25 -23.27 -6.19 8.85
C ALA A 25 -22.84 -4.92 8.08
N ALA A 26 -22.66 -3.81 8.82
CA ALA A 26 -21.92 -2.65 8.32
C ALA A 26 -20.54 -3.06 7.79
N ALA A 27 -20.23 -2.73 6.54
CA ALA A 27 -18.89 -2.87 6.01
C ALA A 27 -17.93 -2.07 6.91
N PRO A 28 -16.79 -2.65 7.35
CA PRO A 28 -15.94 -1.98 8.31
C PRO A 28 -15.43 -0.68 7.69
N ALA A 29 -15.72 0.45 8.35
CA ALA A 29 -15.14 1.75 8.05
C ALA A 29 -13.64 1.58 7.74
N TYR A 30 -13.16 2.21 6.66
CA TYR A 30 -11.78 2.04 6.18
C TYR A 30 -10.80 2.04 7.35
N ARG A 31 -10.31 0.86 7.72
CA ARG A 31 -9.27 0.68 8.73
C ARG A 31 -7.95 0.57 7.97
N PRO A 32 -7.04 1.54 8.14
CA PRO A 32 -5.70 1.43 7.58
C PRO A 32 -5.11 0.08 8.00
N ARG A 33 -4.72 -0.76 7.02
CA ARG A 33 -3.97 -1.97 7.32
C ARG A 33 -2.70 -1.53 8.05
N ARG A 34 -2.51 -2.00 9.29
CA ARG A 34 -1.44 -1.58 10.22
C ARG A 34 -0.06 -2.01 9.73
N ALA A 35 0.40 -1.50 8.60
CA ALA A 35 1.78 -1.65 8.14
C ALA A 35 2.77 -1.03 9.15
N SER A 36 2.31 -0.03 9.90
CA SER A 36 3.04 0.61 11.01
C SER A 36 3.43 -0.33 12.14
N TRP A 37 2.80 -1.51 12.25
CA TRP A 37 3.05 -2.50 13.30
C TRP A 37 3.70 -3.80 12.80
N SER A 38 4.11 -3.86 11.54
CA SER A 38 4.80 -5.06 11.03
C SER A 38 6.20 -5.20 11.62
N LEU A 39 6.60 -6.43 12.00
CA LEU A 39 7.97 -6.75 12.39
C LEU A 39 8.99 -6.27 11.34
N LEU A 40 8.64 -6.39 10.06
CA LEU A 40 9.47 -5.90 8.96
C LEU A 40 9.73 -4.38 9.06
N ARG A 41 8.74 -3.59 9.47
CA ARG A 41 8.92 -2.14 9.64
C ARG A 41 9.88 -1.83 10.79
N ALA A 42 9.75 -2.53 11.92
CA ALA A 42 10.69 -2.38 13.03
C ALA A 42 12.11 -2.73 12.59
N LEU A 43 12.30 -3.89 11.95
CA LEU A 43 13.60 -4.31 11.42
C LEU A 43 14.21 -3.30 10.45
N VAL A 44 13.43 -2.78 9.50
CA VAL A 44 13.94 -1.79 8.54
C VAL A 44 14.23 -0.45 9.21
N SER A 45 13.41 -0.03 10.17
CA SER A 45 13.61 1.20 10.93
C SER A 45 14.89 1.14 11.77
N ASP A 46 15.09 0.02 12.47
CA ASP A 46 16.16 -0.12 13.46
C ASP A 46 17.49 -0.49 12.78
N TRP A 47 17.46 -1.31 11.73
CA TRP A 47 18.66 -1.92 11.15
C TRP A 47 18.93 -1.53 9.70
N GLY A 48 17.99 -0.91 8.98
CA GLY A 48 18.11 -0.68 7.53
C GLY A 48 19.37 0.09 7.13
N GLU A 49 19.69 1.17 7.83
CA GLU A 49 20.89 1.97 7.58
C GLU A 49 22.18 1.24 7.99
N ALA A 50 22.14 0.50 9.11
CA ALA A 50 23.27 -0.27 9.57
C ALA A 50 23.64 -1.38 8.57
N VAL A 51 22.63 -2.06 8.01
CA VAL A 51 22.79 -3.09 6.98
C VAL A 51 23.41 -2.50 5.72
N GLU A 52 22.93 -1.35 5.24
CA GLU A 52 23.51 -0.67 4.08
C GLU A 52 24.99 -0.33 4.30
N ARG A 53 25.33 0.17 5.50
CA ARG A 53 26.70 0.58 5.85
C ARG A 53 27.71 -0.56 5.81
N VAL A 54 27.32 -1.75 6.25
CA VAL A 54 28.22 -2.92 6.33
C VAL A 54 28.10 -3.87 5.13
N TRP A 55 27.24 -3.54 4.15
CA TRP A 55 26.89 -4.47 3.08
C TRP A 55 28.09 -4.88 2.23
N LYS A 56 28.92 -3.90 1.85
CA LYS A 56 30.06 -4.12 0.96
C LYS A 56 31.04 -5.12 1.58
N GLU A 57 31.28 -5.01 2.88
CA GLU A 57 32.25 -5.79 3.64
C GLU A 57 31.70 -7.16 4.04
N ARG A 58 30.42 -7.24 4.45
CA ARG A 58 29.84 -8.46 5.05
C ARG A 58 28.99 -9.30 4.11
N PHE A 59 28.34 -8.68 3.12
CA PHE A 59 27.26 -9.32 2.37
C PHE A 59 27.48 -9.36 0.86
N LYS A 60 28.36 -8.51 0.30
CA LYS A 60 28.62 -8.44 -1.14
C LYS A 60 29.03 -9.79 -1.75
N GLY A 61 29.84 -10.57 -1.04
CA GLY A 61 30.32 -11.88 -1.51
C GLY A 61 29.20 -12.89 -1.76
N ASN A 62 28.17 -12.89 -0.90
CA ASN A 62 27.10 -13.89 -0.94
C ASN A 62 25.86 -13.39 -1.70
N TYR A 63 25.55 -12.10 -1.63
CA TYR A 63 24.29 -11.52 -2.14
C TYR A 63 24.48 -10.52 -3.27
N GLY A 64 25.73 -10.27 -3.68
CA GLY A 64 26.07 -9.28 -4.70
C GLY A 64 26.06 -7.83 -4.18
N PRO A 65 26.35 -6.85 -5.06
CA PRO A 65 26.48 -5.45 -4.65
C PRO A 65 25.15 -4.86 -4.17
N TRP A 66 25.21 -3.98 -3.16
CA TRP A 66 24.08 -3.17 -2.76
C TRP A 66 23.63 -2.29 -3.92
N ARG A 67 22.39 -2.48 -4.36
CA ARG A 67 21.82 -1.70 -5.47
C ARG A 67 21.30 -0.35 -4.94
N PRO A 68 21.63 0.79 -5.56
CA PRO A 68 21.20 2.12 -5.09
C PRO A 68 19.68 2.30 -4.93
N HIS A 69 18.88 1.50 -5.63
CA HIS A 69 17.42 1.56 -5.51
C HIS A 69 16.91 1.10 -4.14
N TRP A 70 17.66 0.27 -3.40
CA TRP A 70 17.23 -0.26 -2.10
C TRP A 70 17.00 0.84 -1.07
N ARG A 71 17.89 1.84 -1.00
CA ARG A 71 17.70 3.01 -0.12
C ARG A 71 16.36 3.71 -0.37
N ARG A 72 15.98 3.91 -1.64
CA ARG A 72 14.68 4.50 -2.02
C ARG A 72 13.50 3.59 -1.67
N VAL A 73 13.67 2.27 -1.75
CA VAL A 73 12.63 1.30 -1.37
C VAL A 73 12.41 1.30 0.13
N LEU A 74 13.47 1.24 0.94
CA LEU A 74 13.40 1.26 2.40
C LEU A 74 12.79 2.57 2.91
N ALA A 75 13.27 3.71 2.41
CA ALA A 75 12.72 5.03 2.76
C ALA A 75 11.23 5.15 2.40
N GLY A 76 10.84 4.70 1.20
CA GLY A 76 9.43 4.70 0.78
C GLY A 76 8.55 3.77 1.63
N PHE A 77 9.09 2.63 2.07
CA PHE A 77 8.40 1.73 2.99
C PHE A 77 8.21 2.35 4.38
N LEU A 78 9.24 3.01 4.93
CA LEU A 78 9.12 3.73 6.20
C LEU A 78 8.17 4.93 6.11
N ALA A 79 8.07 5.58 4.95
CA ALA A 79 7.10 6.65 4.70
C ALA A 79 5.65 6.15 4.46
N CYS A 80 5.45 4.84 4.27
CA CYS A 80 4.15 4.28 3.90
C CYS A 80 3.11 4.47 5.01
N GLY A 81 1.92 4.96 4.65
CA GLY A 81 0.81 5.10 5.60
C GLY A 81 0.89 6.34 6.49
N ASP A 82 1.89 7.20 6.30
CA ASP A 82 2.07 8.43 7.05
C ASP A 82 1.17 9.55 6.49
N LEU A 83 0.16 9.96 7.26
CA LEU A 83 -0.75 11.03 6.87
C LEU A 83 -0.04 12.39 6.72
N ALA A 84 1.05 12.63 7.46
CA ALA A 84 1.81 13.88 7.34
C ALA A 84 2.50 14.00 5.97
N ARG A 85 2.66 12.90 5.24
CA ARG A 85 3.24 12.86 3.89
C ARG A 85 2.19 12.96 2.78
N GLY A 86 0.93 13.14 3.13
CA GLY A 86 -0.18 13.32 2.22
C GLY A 86 -1.15 12.15 2.19
N PHE A 87 -2.39 12.48 1.84
CA PHE A 87 -3.51 11.55 1.83
C PHE A 87 -4.54 11.95 0.76
N ALA A 88 -5.33 10.97 0.34
CA ALA A 88 -6.57 11.20 -0.36
C ALA A 88 -7.71 11.33 0.66
N ARG A 89 -8.60 12.31 0.45
CA ARG A 89 -9.84 12.43 1.21
C ARG A 89 -10.95 11.76 0.41
N VAL A 90 -11.57 10.73 0.99
CA VAL A 90 -12.64 9.95 0.36
C VAL A 90 -13.92 10.23 1.13
N GLY A 91 -14.88 10.88 0.49
CA GLY A 91 -16.18 11.20 1.08
C GLY A 91 -17.27 10.27 0.59
N CYS A 92 -18.21 9.92 1.46
CA CYS A 92 -19.45 9.25 1.07
C CYS A 92 -20.42 10.31 0.53
N PRO A 93 -20.95 10.15 -0.70
CA PRO A 93 -21.90 11.11 -1.25
C PRO A 93 -23.23 11.11 -0.47
N ASP A 94 -23.59 10.00 0.18
CA ASP A 94 -24.89 9.81 0.82
C ASP A 94 -24.91 10.24 2.30
N CYS A 95 -23.87 9.89 3.07
CA CYS A 95 -23.82 10.21 4.50
C CYS A 95 -22.84 11.34 4.87
N ARG A 96 -22.08 11.88 3.89
CA ARG A 96 -21.05 12.91 4.08
C ARG A 96 -19.90 12.54 5.03
N LEU A 97 -19.78 11.26 5.41
CA LEU A 97 -18.63 10.79 6.18
C LEU A 97 -17.37 10.87 5.31
N GLU A 98 -16.28 11.39 5.88
CA GLU A 98 -14.99 11.51 5.21
C GLU A 98 -13.95 10.56 5.84
N HIS A 99 -13.18 9.87 5.01
CA HIS A 99 -12.04 9.07 5.41
C HIS A 99 -10.76 9.63 4.81
N LEU A 100 -9.71 9.69 5.63
CA LEU A 100 -8.37 10.02 5.18
C LEU A 100 -7.62 8.74 4.83
N VAL A 101 -7.24 8.60 3.58
CA VAL A 101 -6.52 7.44 3.05
C VAL A 101 -5.09 7.86 2.75
N PRO A 102 -4.09 7.42 3.53
CA PRO A 102 -2.71 7.79 3.26
C PRO A 102 -2.22 7.23 1.92
N PHE A 103 -1.28 7.93 1.28
CA PHE A 103 -0.72 7.43 0.03
C PHE A 103 0.10 6.13 0.24
N PRO A 104 0.00 5.17 -0.69
CA PRO A 104 0.78 3.93 -0.64
C PRO A 104 2.27 4.21 -0.96
N CYS A 105 3.19 3.38 -0.47
CA CYS A 105 4.63 3.52 -0.78
C CYS A 105 4.96 3.33 -2.27
N GLN A 106 4.06 2.72 -3.05
CA GLN A 106 4.26 2.33 -4.44
C GLN A 106 5.45 1.36 -4.66
N ARG A 107 5.94 0.68 -3.61
CA ARG A 107 7.11 -0.21 -3.67
C ARG A 107 6.81 -1.67 -3.29
N LYS A 108 7.65 -2.54 -3.86
CA LYS A 108 8.05 -3.93 -3.52
C LYS A 108 7.84 -4.50 -2.11
N LEU A 109 7.97 -3.66 -1.09
CA LEU A 109 8.39 -4.12 0.23
C LEU A 109 7.27 -4.13 1.27
N CYS A 110 6.29 -3.24 1.12
CA CYS A 110 5.21 -3.13 2.09
C CYS A 110 4.23 -4.29 1.92
N PRO A 111 4.02 -5.15 2.94
CA PRO A 111 3.12 -6.31 2.79
C PRO A 111 1.70 -5.92 2.40
N SER A 112 1.19 -4.79 2.93
CA SER A 112 -0.16 -4.33 2.64
C SER A 112 -0.31 -3.75 1.23
N CYS A 113 0.68 -2.99 0.74
CA CYS A 113 0.65 -2.46 -0.63
C CYS A 113 0.89 -3.55 -1.67
N GLU A 114 1.77 -4.51 -1.38
CA GLU A 114 2.00 -5.66 -2.26
C GLU A 114 0.78 -6.57 -2.33
N ALA A 115 0.13 -6.87 -1.21
CA ALA A 115 -1.11 -7.63 -1.21
C ALA A 115 -2.20 -6.93 -2.06
N ARG A 116 -2.34 -5.61 -1.92
CA ARG A 116 -3.27 -4.82 -2.76
C ARG A 116 -2.90 -4.90 -4.23
N ARG A 117 -1.62 -4.68 -4.57
CA ARG A 117 -1.12 -4.72 -5.95
C ARG A 117 -1.32 -6.10 -6.60
N ARG A 118 -1.10 -7.19 -5.85
CA ARG A 118 -1.34 -8.55 -6.35
C ARG A 118 -2.81 -8.78 -6.64
N ALA A 119 -3.71 -8.34 -5.75
CA ALA A 119 -5.14 -8.46 -5.97
C ALA A 119 -5.62 -7.63 -7.18
N GLU A 120 -5.13 -6.39 -7.32
CA GLU A 120 -5.40 -5.54 -8.50
C GLU A 120 -4.89 -6.22 -9.79
N TRP A 121 -3.68 -6.79 -9.75
CA TRP A 121 -3.08 -7.48 -10.90
C TRP A 121 -3.84 -8.75 -11.27
N SER A 122 -4.25 -9.57 -10.30
CA SER A 122 -5.01 -10.78 -10.58
C SER A 122 -6.36 -10.49 -11.21
N ALA A 123 -7.05 -9.43 -10.75
CA ALA A 123 -8.31 -9.00 -11.36
C ALA A 123 -8.09 -8.57 -12.81
N HIS A 124 -7.08 -7.72 -13.07
CA HIS A 124 -6.73 -7.30 -14.42
C HIS A 124 -6.39 -8.48 -15.34
N VAL A 125 -5.60 -9.45 -14.87
CA VAL A 125 -5.28 -10.63 -15.67
C VAL A 125 -6.54 -11.42 -16.04
N LEU A 126 -7.47 -11.61 -15.10
CA LEU A 126 -8.71 -12.34 -15.34
C LEU A 126 -9.66 -11.60 -16.29
N GLU A 127 -9.74 -10.29 -16.19
CA GLU A 127 -10.72 -9.46 -16.91
C GLU A 127 -10.23 -9.01 -18.29
N GLU A 128 -8.92 -8.83 -18.47
CA GLU A 128 -8.37 -8.18 -19.68
C GLU A 128 -7.37 -9.05 -20.42
N VAL A 129 -6.63 -9.94 -19.74
CA VAL A 129 -5.56 -10.71 -20.39
C VAL A 129 -6.03 -12.11 -20.79
N LEU A 130 -6.68 -12.82 -19.88
CA LEU A 130 -7.12 -14.19 -20.13
C LEU A 130 -8.27 -14.32 -21.15
N PRO A 131 -9.24 -13.38 -21.25
CA PRO A 131 -10.27 -13.47 -22.29
C PRO A 131 -9.71 -13.45 -23.72
N ASP A 132 -8.58 -12.78 -23.95
CA ASP A 132 -7.90 -12.73 -25.25
C ASP A 132 -7.08 -13.99 -25.56
N LEU A 133 -6.93 -14.90 -24.60
CA LEU A 133 -6.20 -16.16 -24.73
C LEU A 133 -7.11 -17.39 -24.81
N ALA A 134 -8.42 -17.21 -24.63
CA ALA A 134 -9.43 -18.26 -24.57
C ALA A 134 -10.12 -18.52 -25.92
#